data_AF-A0A6G3Z6G0-F1
#
_entry.id   AF-A0A6G3Z6G0-F1
#
_cell.length_a   1.000
_cell.length_b   1.000
_cell.length_c   1.000
_cell.angle_alpha   90.00
_cell.angle_beta   90.00
_cell.angle_gamma   90.00
#
_symmetry.space_group_name_H-M   'P 1'
#
loop_
_entity.id
_entity.type
_entity.pdbx_description
1 polymer ?
#
loop_
_entity_poly.entity_id
_entity_poly.type
_entity_poly.pdbx_seq_one_letter_code
_entity_poly.pdbx_strand_id
1 'polypeptide(L)'
;MATTPVVAATAMNEAIAPYLESQQLQLIANSEPEVVLKQEVPGRRRRVVGIRFRHRHSQQRFTVMAQIVIEATDLGDLLALGGLESRVGQESLHETGEAALPTQPHPDCQQPFTWGAIVELMSPRQHQEIAIPLATETDPWRTPEDFTADVWTHASNDRWKRWSFLSPCGIFRYGRCWRSHGYQHPVLPGDVAVIAWATAQSPNLPIRYGNDYRFGSLVGVPSAVREQHLQQARDRTRAYLHFLHTHATPNCQPRGDLTWSDDGLATVPYIREARRGIAMKTIRHEEIAAQFYKSPRAACFSDSVGLGTAPFLDLRQNQAIGHVQLHPQAAQVKPFSLPVGALVPIATDGLILSSKSIGTTHITNAVYRLPTVEWAIGEASGCLAAWALKHGKNPHELITDMALLRQLQGKMTRHGIPIFSFDDVPHDDPDFEPIQMMAVMAVVGSGCEDTLQFCPEVAVSRAMVAVILVKFFNLATMTPVVPTFHDVLPGKHGAYAAVETLYSSGIAEGIGRDRFAPNLPVTRSTFAMWIRKSVPEVYATAFHKIPADATYLRRRELVRVLYKISLSRLRVDPVTQKTILNVNTH
;
A
#
# COMPACT_ATOMS: atom_id res chain seq x y z
N MET A 1 2.29 17.58 11.38
CA MET A 1 2.28 18.86 10.63
C MET A 1 0.84 19.18 10.27
N ALA A 2 0.46 20.46 10.22
CA ALA A 2 -0.84 20.91 9.74
C ALA A 2 -0.52 21.92 8.63
N THR A 3 -0.98 21.68 7.41
CA THR A 3 -0.68 22.49 6.24
C THR A 3 -1.93 22.71 5.40
N THR A 4 -2.02 23.83 4.68
CA THR A 4 -3.16 24.13 3.82
C THR A 4 -3.11 23.31 2.53
N PRO A 5 -4.25 23.10 1.83
CA PRO A 5 -4.25 22.45 0.52
C PRO A 5 -3.29 23.10 -0.49
N VAL A 6 -3.14 24.42 -0.46
CA VAL A 6 -2.21 25.16 -1.32
C VAL A 6 -0.77 24.73 -1.08
N VAL A 7 -0.32 24.70 0.18
CA VAL A 7 1.05 24.29 0.52
C VAL A 7 1.27 22.81 0.20
N ALA A 8 0.29 21.95 0.46
CA ALA A 8 0.36 20.54 0.07
C ALA A 8 0.50 20.37 -1.45
N ALA A 9 -0.29 21.10 -2.24
CA ALA A 9 -0.21 21.09 -3.70
C ALA A 9 1.15 21.62 -4.19
N THR A 10 1.69 22.68 -3.58
CA THR A 10 3.03 23.18 -3.90
C THR A 10 4.09 22.11 -3.64
N ALA A 11 4.11 21.51 -2.44
CA ALA A 11 5.09 20.48 -2.09
C ALA A 11 5.03 19.25 -3.01
N MET A 12 3.82 18.84 -3.44
CA MET A 12 3.67 17.74 -4.40
C MET A 12 4.22 18.09 -5.79
N ASN A 13 4.07 19.35 -6.22
CA ASN A 13 4.50 19.80 -7.54
C ASN A 13 5.99 20.20 -7.58
N GLU A 14 6.59 20.61 -6.45
CA GLU A 14 8.02 20.96 -6.34
C GLU A 14 8.93 19.82 -6.82
N ALA A 15 8.60 18.58 -6.46
CA ALA A 15 9.40 17.41 -6.84
C ALA A 15 9.39 17.13 -8.36
N ILE A 16 8.35 17.56 -9.08
CA ILE A 16 8.22 17.34 -10.52
C ILE A 16 8.61 18.55 -11.37
N ALA A 17 8.71 19.75 -10.77
CA ALA A 17 8.95 21.00 -11.49
C ALA A 17 10.22 20.97 -12.38
N PRO A 18 11.39 20.47 -11.93
CA PRO A 18 12.58 20.41 -12.79
C PRO A 18 12.40 19.54 -14.03
N TYR A 19 11.55 18.50 -13.95
CA TYR A 19 11.26 17.62 -15.07
C TYR A 19 10.27 18.23 -16.06
N LEU A 20 9.35 19.06 -15.56
CA LEU A 20 8.46 19.87 -16.41
C LEU A 20 9.27 20.96 -17.15
N GLU A 21 10.14 21.67 -16.44
CA GLU A 21 10.99 22.73 -17.00
C GLU A 21 11.96 22.21 -18.07
N SER A 22 12.57 21.05 -17.82
CA SER A 22 13.46 20.38 -18.78
C SER A 22 12.72 19.59 -19.87
N GLN A 23 11.38 19.58 -19.87
CA GLN A 23 10.52 18.82 -20.78
C GLN A 23 10.74 17.29 -20.75
N GLN A 24 11.39 16.77 -19.72
CA GLN A 24 11.47 15.32 -19.46
C GLN A 24 10.11 14.75 -19.02
N LEU A 25 9.25 15.60 -18.45
CA LEU A 25 7.86 15.32 -18.12
C LEU A 25 6.97 16.31 -18.86
N GLN A 26 5.88 15.82 -19.45
CA GLN A 26 4.84 16.66 -20.05
C GLN A 26 3.52 16.42 -19.32
N LEU A 27 2.92 17.49 -18.81
CA LEU A 27 1.57 17.49 -18.24
C LEU A 27 0.60 18.11 -19.24
N ILE A 28 -0.39 17.33 -19.69
CA ILE A 28 -1.48 17.82 -20.56
C ILE A 28 -2.77 17.87 -19.74
N ALA A 29 -3.03 19.04 -19.15
CA ALA A 29 -4.20 19.25 -18.31
C ALA A 29 -5.52 19.29 -19.12
N ASN A 30 -6.65 19.29 -18.41
CA ASN A 30 -8.00 19.44 -18.97
C ASN A 30 -8.33 18.48 -20.13
N SER A 31 -7.77 17.27 -20.09
CA SER A 31 -7.94 16.27 -21.14
C SER A 31 -8.43 14.96 -20.55
N GLU A 32 -9.33 14.29 -21.25
CA GLU A 32 -9.92 13.02 -20.83
C GLU A 32 -9.69 11.92 -21.88
N PRO A 33 -9.48 10.66 -21.46
CA PRO A 33 -9.32 9.57 -22.41
C PRO A 33 -10.63 9.33 -23.15
N GLU A 34 -10.56 9.17 -24.47
CA GLU A 34 -11.71 8.87 -25.33
C GLU A 34 -11.60 7.46 -25.91
N VAL A 35 -10.39 7.01 -26.28
CA VAL A 35 -10.16 5.68 -26.87
C VAL A 35 -8.83 5.10 -26.39
N VAL A 36 -8.86 3.82 -26.00
CA VAL A 36 -7.64 3.04 -25.76
C VAL A 36 -7.23 2.33 -27.04
N LEU A 37 -6.02 2.63 -27.52
CA LEU A 37 -5.44 1.99 -28.71
C LEU A 37 -4.80 0.67 -28.30
N LYS A 38 -5.17 -0.40 -28.99
CA LYS A 38 -4.75 -1.77 -28.68
C LYS A 38 -4.20 -2.44 -29.92
N GLN A 39 -3.20 -3.29 -29.71
CA GLN A 39 -2.72 -4.25 -30.70
C GLN A 39 -3.14 -5.66 -30.25
N GLU A 40 -3.81 -6.38 -31.14
CA GLU A 40 -4.24 -7.76 -30.91
C GLU A 40 -3.60 -8.65 -31.98
N VAL A 41 -2.84 -9.65 -31.54
CA VAL A 41 -2.19 -10.63 -32.41
C VAL A 41 -2.64 -12.01 -31.94
N PRO A 42 -3.19 -12.87 -32.82
CA PRO A 42 -3.60 -14.23 -32.44
C PRO A 42 -2.50 -14.99 -31.70
N GLY A 43 -2.85 -15.61 -30.58
CA GLY A 43 -1.90 -16.36 -29.74
C GLY A 43 -0.98 -15.51 -28.85
N ARG A 44 -1.16 -14.18 -28.82
CA ARG A 44 -0.43 -13.27 -27.91
C ARG A 44 -1.41 -12.52 -26.99
N ARG A 45 -0.91 -12.02 -25.86
CA ARG A 45 -1.67 -11.09 -25.02
C ARG A 45 -2.00 -9.84 -25.81
N ARG A 46 -3.17 -9.26 -25.55
CA ARG A 46 -3.55 -7.93 -26.05
C ARG A 46 -2.53 -6.92 -25.53
N ARG A 47 -2.15 -5.92 -26.33
CA ARG A 47 -1.23 -4.86 -25.88
C ARG A 47 -1.87 -3.48 -25.98
N VAL A 48 -1.82 -2.70 -24.91
CA VAL A 48 -2.13 -1.26 -24.98
C VAL A 48 -0.92 -0.55 -25.60
N VAL A 49 -1.15 0.26 -26.64
CA VAL A 49 -0.09 0.95 -27.40
C VAL A 49 -0.21 2.48 -27.38
N GLY A 50 -1.31 3.00 -26.83
CA GLY A 50 -1.53 4.43 -26.74
C GLY A 50 -2.96 4.77 -26.36
N ILE A 51 -3.22 6.06 -26.15
CA ILE A 51 -4.51 6.59 -25.76
C ILE A 51 -4.81 7.82 -26.62
N ARG A 52 -6.04 7.90 -27.15
CA ARG A 52 -6.57 9.13 -27.74
C ARG A 52 -7.33 9.89 -26.67
N PHE A 53 -7.02 11.16 -26.54
CA PHE A 53 -7.61 12.08 -25.59
C PHE A 53 -8.46 13.12 -26.30
N ARG A 54 -9.41 13.69 -25.55
CA ARG A 54 -10.19 14.87 -25.91
C ARG A 54 -9.95 15.96 -24.88
N HIS A 55 -9.61 17.16 -25.33
CA HIS A 55 -9.51 18.32 -24.45
C HIS A 55 -10.92 18.82 -24.09
N ARG A 56 -11.21 19.00 -22.79
CA ARG A 56 -12.55 19.25 -22.26
C ARG A 56 -13.17 20.55 -22.77
N HIS A 57 -12.39 21.62 -22.92
CA HIS A 57 -12.91 22.92 -23.38
C HIS A 57 -12.94 23.05 -24.90
N SER A 58 -11.78 22.95 -25.56
CA SER A 58 -11.66 23.11 -27.02
C SER A 58 -12.24 21.95 -27.84
N GLN A 59 -12.54 20.80 -27.22
CA GLN A 59 -12.96 19.56 -27.89
C GLN A 59 -11.94 19.00 -28.90
N GLN A 60 -10.72 19.57 -28.94
CA GLN A 60 -9.64 19.08 -29.78
C GLN A 60 -9.19 17.69 -29.31
N ARG A 61 -8.80 16.85 -30.27
CA ARG A 61 -8.33 15.49 -30.01
C ARG A 61 -6.84 15.38 -30.29
N PHE A 62 -6.15 14.59 -29.47
CA PHE A 62 -4.75 14.23 -29.69
C PHE A 62 -4.51 12.78 -29.25
N THR A 63 -3.45 12.17 -29.76
CA THR A 63 -3.10 10.79 -29.46
C THR A 63 -1.69 10.72 -28.88
N VAL A 64 -1.54 9.99 -27.78
CA VAL A 64 -0.25 9.67 -27.17
C VAL A 64 0.01 8.19 -27.39
N MET A 65 1.07 7.88 -28.14
CA MET A 65 1.59 6.52 -28.28
C MET A 65 2.59 6.25 -27.16
N ALA A 66 2.51 5.09 -26.52
CA ALA A 66 3.37 4.75 -25.39
C ALA A 66 3.68 3.25 -25.37
N GLN A 67 4.89 2.91 -24.93
CA GLN A 67 5.27 1.51 -24.71
C GLN A 67 4.65 0.92 -23.44
N ILE A 68 4.42 1.79 -22.45
CA ILE A 68 3.81 1.48 -21.15
C ILE A 68 2.79 2.58 -20.85
N VAL A 69 1.57 2.18 -20.51
CA VAL A 69 0.51 3.04 -19.99
C VAL A 69 0.27 2.66 -18.52
N ILE A 70 0.08 3.66 -17.66
CA ILE A 70 -0.33 3.45 -16.27
C ILE A 70 -1.80 3.85 -16.14
N GLU A 71 -2.66 2.91 -15.75
CA GLU A 71 -4.05 3.18 -15.38
C GLU A 71 -4.08 3.79 -13.98
N ALA A 72 -4.17 5.12 -13.95
CA ALA A 72 -4.27 5.91 -12.73
C ALA A 72 -5.49 6.85 -12.74
N THR A 73 -6.51 6.54 -13.55
CA THR A 73 -7.78 7.28 -13.52
C THR A 73 -8.56 6.92 -12.26
N ASP A 74 -9.35 7.86 -11.74
CA ASP A 74 -10.09 7.67 -10.48
C ASP A 74 -11.14 6.55 -10.54
N LEU A 75 -11.64 6.23 -11.73
CA LEU A 75 -12.74 5.27 -11.94
C LEU A 75 -12.31 4.02 -12.72
N GLY A 76 -11.05 3.91 -13.13
CA GLY A 76 -10.57 2.86 -14.03
C GLY A 76 -11.14 3.00 -15.45
N ASP A 77 -11.15 4.23 -15.97
CA ASP A 77 -11.73 4.59 -17.26
C ASP A 77 -11.00 3.92 -18.45
N LEU A 78 -9.69 3.70 -18.40
CA LEU A 78 -8.97 3.01 -19.49
C LEU A 78 -9.37 1.54 -19.55
N LEU A 79 -9.62 0.90 -18.40
CA LEU A 79 -10.15 -0.46 -18.38
C LEU A 79 -11.52 -0.55 -19.06
N ALA A 80 -12.40 0.42 -18.80
CA ALA A 80 -13.72 0.49 -19.43
C ALA A 80 -13.62 0.80 -20.93
N LEU A 81 -12.93 1.87 -21.31
CA LEU A 81 -12.78 2.33 -22.71
C LEU A 81 -12.04 1.31 -23.57
N GLY A 82 -11.09 0.58 -22.99
CA GLY A 82 -10.35 -0.47 -23.67
C GLY A 82 -11.07 -1.82 -23.71
N GLY A 83 -12.19 -1.99 -23.00
CA GLY A 83 -12.82 -3.30 -22.83
C GLY A 83 -11.84 -4.32 -22.24
N LEU A 84 -11.07 -3.91 -21.24
CA LEU A 84 -10.06 -4.71 -20.56
C LEU A 84 -10.68 -5.43 -19.36
N GLU A 85 -10.16 -6.62 -19.05
CA GLU A 85 -10.69 -7.50 -18.01
C GLU A 85 -10.67 -6.81 -16.65
N SER A 86 -11.85 -6.65 -16.06
CA SER A 86 -12.02 -5.92 -14.80
C SER A 86 -13.30 -6.30 -14.07
N ARG A 87 -13.36 -5.93 -12.79
CA ARG A 87 -14.51 -6.07 -11.88
C ARG A 87 -15.01 -4.71 -11.43
N VAL A 88 -16.27 -4.67 -11.00
CA VAL A 88 -16.94 -3.49 -10.46
C VAL A 88 -17.82 -3.95 -9.32
N GLY A 89 -17.88 -3.17 -8.23
CA GLY A 89 -18.72 -3.48 -7.07
C GLY A 89 -18.26 -4.75 -6.34
N GLN A 90 -19.15 -5.39 -5.60
CA GLN A 90 -18.80 -6.52 -4.76
C GLN A 90 -18.70 -7.82 -5.57
N GLU A 91 -17.60 -8.56 -5.41
CA GLU A 91 -17.43 -9.89 -5.97
C GLU A 91 -18.25 -10.96 -5.21
N SER A 92 -18.36 -12.13 -5.81
CA SER A 92 -18.89 -13.33 -5.19
C SER A 92 -17.80 -14.23 -4.58
N LEU A 93 -18.21 -15.10 -3.66
CA LEU A 93 -17.45 -16.24 -3.15
C LEU A 93 -16.83 -17.07 -4.30
N HIS A 94 -17.54 -17.26 -5.40
CA HIS A 94 -17.05 -18.08 -6.53
C HIS A 94 -15.94 -17.40 -7.33
N GLU A 95 -15.89 -16.06 -7.32
CA GLU A 95 -14.87 -15.31 -8.07
C GLU A 95 -13.55 -15.18 -7.32
N THR A 96 -13.59 -15.07 -5.99
CA THR A 96 -12.39 -14.80 -5.18
C THR A 96 -12.07 -15.90 -4.17
N GLY A 97 -13.05 -16.72 -3.80
CA GLY A 97 -12.93 -17.71 -2.73
C GLY A 97 -13.03 -17.14 -1.31
N GLU A 98 -13.32 -15.84 -1.15
CA GLU A 98 -13.45 -15.21 0.17
C GLU A 98 -14.76 -15.62 0.84
N ALA A 99 -14.66 -16.32 1.98
CA ALA A 99 -15.82 -16.86 2.71
C ALA A 99 -16.82 -15.79 3.19
N ALA A 100 -16.37 -14.54 3.30
CA ALA A 100 -17.20 -13.41 3.71
C ALA A 100 -18.15 -12.92 2.61
N LEU A 101 -17.84 -13.20 1.33
CA LEU A 101 -18.62 -12.69 0.20
C LEU A 101 -19.89 -13.51 -0.06
N PRO A 102 -20.94 -12.90 -0.65
CA PRO A 102 -22.13 -13.63 -1.07
C PRO A 102 -21.83 -14.56 -2.24
N THR A 103 -22.78 -15.44 -2.58
CA THR A 103 -22.62 -16.38 -3.71
C THR A 103 -22.79 -15.73 -5.08
N GLN A 104 -23.37 -14.52 -5.17
CA GLN A 104 -23.57 -13.79 -6.42
C GLN A 104 -22.86 -12.42 -6.37
N PRO A 105 -22.28 -11.94 -7.48
CA PRO A 105 -21.68 -10.62 -7.51
C PRO A 105 -22.74 -9.52 -7.51
N HIS A 106 -22.40 -8.37 -6.93
CA HIS A 106 -23.24 -7.17 -6.88
C HIS A 106 -22.49 -5.96 -7.45
N PRO A 107 -22.53 -5.73 -8.78
CA PRO A 107 -21.80 -4.62 -9.42
C PRO A 107 -22.26 -3.21 -9.00
N ASP A 108 -23.50 -3.10 -8.54
CA ASP A 108 -24.09 -1.90 -7.96
C ASP A 108 -23.62 -1.64 -6.51
N CYS A 109 -23.10 -2.66 -5.81
CA CYS A 109 -22.54 -2.56 -4.46
C CYS A 109 -21.12 -1.96 -4.51
N GLN A 110 -21.04 -0.63 -4.68
CA GLN A 110 -19.80 0.15 -4.70
C GLN A 110 -19.69 1.00 -3.43
N GLN A 111 -18.47 1.24 -2.95
CA GLN A 111 -18.27 2.12 -1.80
C GLN A 111 -18.64 3.58 -2.13
N PRO A 112 -19.34 4.29 -1.22
CA PRO A 112 -19.68 5.70 -1.35
C PRO A 112 -18.50 6.61 -1.71
N PHE A 113 -18.77 7.68 -2.43
CA PHE A 113 -17.83 8.77 -2.71
C PHE A 113 -18.28 10.06 -2.02
N THR A 114 -17.38 11.02 -1.86
CA THR A 114 -17.66 12.20 -1.03
C THR A 114 -17.09 13.45 -1.67
N TRP A 115 -17.91 14.50 -1.78
CA TRP A 115 -17.37 15.82 -2.08
C TRP A 115 -16.76 16.41 -0.80
N GLY A 116 -15.45 16.60 -0.78
CA GLY A 116 -14.78 17.23 0.36
C GLY A 116 -15.12 18.71 0.43
N ALA A 117 -15.22 19.27 1.64
CA ALA A 117 -15.29 20.71 1.85
C ALA A 117 -14.19 21.17 2.81
N ILE A 118 -13.65 22.37 2.60
CA ILE A 118 -12.75 23.01 3.57
C ILE A 118 -13.56 24.05 4.34
N VAL A 119 -13.48 24.01 5.67
CA VAL A 119 -14.14 24.98 6.55
C VAL A 119 -13.15 25.60 7.54
N GLU A 120 -13.34 26.87 7.85
CA GLU A 120 -12.64 27.58 8.93
C GLU A 120 -13.60 27.84 10.09
N LEU A 121 -13.14 27.66 11.32
CA LEU A 121 -13.86 28.14 12.49
C LEU A 121 -13.61 29.64 12.65
N MET A 122 -14.62 30.47 12.36
CA MET A 122 -14.53 31.92 12.50
C MET A 122 -14.68 32.39 13.94
N SER A 123 -14.18 33.59 14.23
CA SER A 123 -14.52 34.26 15.47
C SER A 123 -16.02 34.66 15.46
N PRO A 124 -16.73 34.62 16.61
CA PRO A 124 -18.18 34.89 16.64
C PRO A 124 -18.62 36.26 16.08
N ARG A 125 -17.70 37.23 15.97
CA ARG A 125 -17.99 38.57 15.45
C ARG A 125 -17.85 38.71 13.93
N GLN A 126 -17.29 37.69 13.26
CA GLN A 126 -16.99 37.69 11.82
C GLN A 126 -17.89 36.73 11.03
N HIS A 127 -18.92 36.18 11.69
CA HIS A 127 -19.90 35.30 11.04
C HIS A 127 -20.73 36.08 10.01
N GLN A 128 -20.77 35.58 8.78
CA GLN A 128 -21.82 35.91 7.82
C GLN A 128 -22.81 34.75 7.80
N GLU A 129 -24.10 35.07 7.86
CA GLU A 129 -25.18 34.10 7.69
C GLU A 129 -25.15 33.58 6.25
N ILE A 130 -24.55 32.40 6.04
CA ILE A 130 -24.56 31.75 4.74
C ILE A 130 -25.91 31.04 4.60
N ALA A 131 -26.81 31.66 3.84
CA ALA A 131 -28.03 30.99 3.39
C ALA A 131 -27.64 29.86 2.43
N ILE A 132 -27.36 28.67 2.96
CA ILE A 132 -27.35 27.44 2.15
C ILE A 132 -28.83 27.06 2.02
N PRO A 133 -29.46 27.21 0.85
CA PRO A 133 -30.88 26.94 0.71
C PRO A 133 -31.12 25.44 0.92
N LEU A 134 -31.96 25.08 1.89
CA LEU A 134 -32.63 23.79 1.83
C LEU A 134 -33.58 23.86 0.63
N ALA A 135 -33.46 22.92 -0.30
CA ALA A 135 -34.42 22.81 -1.38
C ALA A 135 -35.82 22.56 -0.80
N THR A 136 -36.82 23.12 -1.45
CA THR A 136 -38.24 23.00 -1.08
C THR A 136 -38.80 21.60 -1.32
N GLU A 137 -38.04 20.73 -1.99
CA GLU A 137 -38.35 19.31 -2.23
C GLU A 137 -37.41 18.42 -1.40
N THR A 138 -37.97 17.46 -0.67
CA THR A 138 -37.23 16.53 0.19
C THR A 138 -36.57 15.42 -0.63
N ASP A 139 -35.48 15.76 -1.32
CA ASP A 139 -34.63 14.77 -1.98
C ASP A 139 -33.98 13.83 -0.94
N PRO A 140 -33.99 12.50 -1.14
CA PRO A 140 -33.52 11.56 -0.12
C PRO A 140 -32.04 11.69 0.24
N TRP A 141 -31.20 12.29 -0.62
CA TRP A 141 -29.78 12.51 -0.34
C TRP A 141 -29.48 13.75 0.51
N ARG A 142 -30.50 14.57 0.81
CA ARG A 142 -30.38 15.82 1.61
C ARG A 142 -31.10 15.75 2.96
N THR A 143 -31.71 14.61 3.29
CA THR A 143 -32.49 14.36 4.50
C THR A 143 -31.70 14.67 5.78
N PRO A 144 -32.14 15.62 6.63
CA PRO A 144 -31.41 16.00 7.86
C PRO A 144 -31.20 14.85 8.86
N GLU A 145 -32.11 13.87 8.89
CA GLU A 145 -32.00 12.68 9.74
C GLU A 145 -30.80 11.80 9.37
N ASP A 146 -30.26 11.94 8.15
CA ASP A 146 -29.06 11.27 7.67
C ASP A 146 -27.77 12.04 8.02
N PHE A 147 -27.86 13.10 8.82
CA PHE A 147 -26.72 13.91 9.25
C PHE A 147 -26.48 13.87 10.76
N THR A 148 -25.21 14.03 11.14
CA THR A 148 -24.82 14.18 12.55
C THR A 148 -23.54 15.01 12.65
N ALA A 149 -23.39 15.71 13.77
CA ALA A 149 -22.20 16.46 14.12
C ALA A 149 -21.35 15.74 15.18
N ASP A 150 -21.84 14.62 15.70
CA ASP A 150 -21.22 13.87 16.77
C ASP A 150 -20.43 12.67 16.21
N VAL A 151 -19.35 12.30 16.90
CA VAL A 151 -18.60 11.06 16.66
C VAL A 151 -18.53 10.21 17.91
N TRP A 152 -18.49 8.90 17.72
CA TRP A 152 -18.33 7.93 18.80
C TRP A 152 -16.96 7.29 18.71
N THR A 153 -16.23 7.28 19.83
CA THR A 153 -14.96 6.56 19.94
C THR A 153 -15.03 5.55 21.07
N HIS A 154 -14.33 4.43 20.90
CA HIS A 154 -14.18 3.43 21.93
C HIS A 154 -13.14 3.89 22.96
N ALA A 155 -13.53 4.05 24.23
CA ALA A 155 -12.61 4.36 25.30
C ALA A 155 -11.91 3.08 25.82
N SER A 156 -10.79 3.23 26.52
CA SER A 156 -9.96 2.13 27.03
C SER A 156 -10.64 1.21 28.05
N ASN A 157 -11.86 1.53 28.48
CA ASN A 157 -12.65 0.81 29.48
C ASN A 157 -13.90 0.13 28.88
N ASP A 158 -13.87 -0.22 27.59
CA ASP A 158 -15.00 -0.83 26.87
C ASP A 158 -16.27 0.03 26.82
N ARG A 159 -16.15 1.35 27.03
CA ARG A 159 -17.27 2.29 26.92
C ARG A 159 -17.14 3.17 25.69
N TRP A 160 -18.25 3.32 24.98
CA TRP A 160 -18.35 4.29 23.91
C TRP A 160 -18.51 5.70 24.46
N LYS A 161 -17.71 6.63 23.93
CA LYS A 161 -17.77 8.04 24.28
C LYS A 161 -18.20 8.86 23.06
N ARG A 162 -19.20 9.72 23.27
CA ARG A 162 -19.67 10.69 22.29
C ARG A 162 -18.85 11.97 22.37
N TRP A 163 -18.50 12.52 21.21
CA TRP A 163 -17.78 13.77 21.07
C TRP A 163 -18.51 14.68 20.09
N SER A 164 -18.78 15.91 20.52
CA SER A 164 -19.35 16.94 19.65
C SER A 164 -18.32 17.42 18.63
N PHE A 165 -18.80 18.05 17.56
CA PHE A 165 -18.02 18.48 16.39
C PHE A 165 -16.69 19.18 16.71
N LEU A 166 -16.70 20.17 17.62
CA LEU A 166 -15.54 20.99 18.00
C LEU A 166 -14.75 20.44 19.21
N SER A 167 -15.15 19.28 19.77
CA SER A 167 -14.44 18.67 20.89
C SER A 167 -13.00 18.26 20.50
N PRO A 168 -12.08 18.10 21.48
CA PRO A 168 -10.70 17.64 21.20
C PRO A 168 -10.58 16.26 20.53
N CYS A 169 -11.64 15.46 20.53
CA CYS A 169 -11.75 14.20 19.77
C CYS A 169 -12.93 14.22 18.77
N GLY A 170 -13.45 15.41 18.45
CA GLY A 170 -14.52 15.62 17.49
C GLY A 170 -14.03 15.62 16.05
N ILE A 171 -14.98 15.64 15.11
CA ILE A 171 -14.73 15.54 13.66
C ILE A 171 -13.87 16.69 13.15
N PHE A 172 -14.10 17.92 13.62
CA PHE A 172 -13.30 19.07 13.19
C PHE A 172 -11.82 18.86 13.53
N ARG A 173 -11.54 18.35 14.73
CA ARG A 173 -10.17 18.09 15.18
C ARG A 173 -9.51 16.95 14.40
N TYR A 174 -10.28 15.92 14.04
CA TYR A 174 -9.84 14.81 13.20
C TYR A 174 -9.47 15.30 11.79
N GLY A 175 -10.33 16.12 11.17
CA GLY A 175 -10.09 16.69 9.84
C GLY A 175 -9.23 17.95 9.82
N ARG A 176 -8.68 18.40 10.96
CA ARG A 176 -7.97 19.68 11.08
C ARG A 176 -6.69 19.70 10.24
N CYS A 177 -6.70 20.46 9.16
CA CYS A 177 -5.58 20.63 8.24
C CYS A 177 -4.72 21.86 8.59
N TRP A 178 -5.27 22.91 9.22
CA TRP A 178 -4.49 24.08 9.65
C TRP A 178 -4.81 24.47 11.10
N ARG A 179 -3.84 25.08 11.77
CA ARG A 179 -3.96 25.58 13.15
C ARG A 179 -3.60 27.05 13.21
N SER A 180 -4.43 27.85 13.86
CA SER A 180 -4.09 29.26 14.12
C SER A 180 -3.04 29.42 15.22
N HIS A 181 -2.91 28.43 16.12
CA HIS A 181 -2.00 28.46 17.27
C HIS A 181 -1.27 27.12 17.49
N GLY A 182 -0.15 27.15 18.21
CA GLY A 182 0.70 25.97 18.46
C GLY A 182 0.11 24.88 19.38
N TYR A 183 -0.99 25.16 20.08
CA TYR A 183 -1.63 24.21 21.01
C TYR A 183 -2.30 23.04 20.26
N GLN A 184 -2.12 21.81 20.77
CA GLN A 184 -2.50 20.61 20.00
C GLN A 184 -3.94 20.13 20.23
N HIS A 185 -4.58 20.45 21.35
CA HIS A 185 -5.87 19.87 21.72
C HIS A 185 -7.11 20.71 21.38
N PRO A 186 -7.22 21.98 21.82
CA PRO A 186 -8.43 22.76 21.57
C PRO A 186 -8.56 23.10 20.09
N VAL A 187 -9.81 23.16 19.61
CA VAL A 187 -10.16 23.80 18.33
C VAL A 187 -10.38 25.29 18.62
N LEU A 188 -9.68 26.15 17.89
CA LEU A 188 -9.71 27.60 18.11
C LEU A 188 -10.14 28.34 16.85
N PRO A 189 -10.66 29.58 16.97
CA PRO A 189 -10.89 30.44 15.82
C PRO A 189 -9.63 30.55 14.94
N GLY A 190 -9.81 30.49 13.62
CA GLY A 190 -8.75 30.45 12.62
C GLY A 190 -8.22 29.04 12.31
N ASP A 191 -8.65 28.00 13.02
CA ASP A 191 -8.36 26.63 12.62
C ASP A 191 -9.16 26.26 11.36
N VAL A 192 -8.58 25.40 10.52
CA VAL A 192 -9.20 24.95 9.26
C VAL A 192 -9.26 23.43 9.23
N ALA A 193 -10.38 22.87 8.78
CA ALA A 193 -10.61 21.43 8.69
C ALA A 193 -11.18 21.00 7.32
N VAL A 194 -10.83 19.78 6.91
CA VAL A 194 -11.45 19.07 5.80
C VAL A 194 -12.69 18.32 6.32
N ILE A 195 -13.81 18.48 5.63
CA ILE A 195 -15.07 17.76 5.87
C ILE A 195 -15.27 16.75 4.73
N ALA A 196 -14.91 15.51 4.99
CA ALA A 196 -15.14 14.38 4.10
C ALA A 196 -15.30 13.12 4.95
N TRP A 197 -16.52 12.86 5.43
CA TRP A 197 -16.71 11.89 6.50
C TRP A 197 -18.11 11.29 6.55
N ALA A 198 -18.17 10.10 7.15
CA ALA A 198 -19.41 9.55 7.69
C ALA A 198 -19.14 8.69 8.92
N THR A 199 -20.18 8.54 9.75
CA THR A 199 -20.21 7.74 10.98
C THR A 199 -21.54 7.03 11.18
N ALA A 200 -21.61 6.30 12.29
CA ALA A 200 -22.85 5.87 12.88
C ALA A 200 -23.40 6.91 13.86
N GLN A 201 -24.73 7.02 13.94
CA GLN A 201 -25.44 7.86 14.92
C GLN A 201 -25.30 7.31 16.36
N SER A 202 -25.06 6.01 16.49
CA SER A 202 -24.67 5.35 17.72
C SER A 202 -23.71 4.19 17.39
N PRO A 203 -22.93 3.70 18.37
CA PRO A 203 -21.91 2.69 18.12
C PRO A 203 -22.36 1.37 17.46
N ASN A 204 -23.64 1.04 17.59
CA ASN A 204 -24.21 -0.21 17.11
C ASN A 204 -24.94 -0.04 15.77
N LEU A 205 -24.92 1.16 15.18
CA LEU A 205 -25.57 1.43 13.89
C LEU A 205 -24.55 1.45 12.75
N PRO A 206 -24.98 1.20 11.50
CA PRO A 206 -24.10 1.31 10.34
C PRO A 206 -23.55 2.72 10.14
N ILE A 207 -22.37 2.79 9.53
CA ILE A 207 -21.76 4.05 9.12
C ILE A 207 -22.49 4.58 7.88
N ARG A 208 -23.32 5.62 8.07
CA ARG A 208 -24.10 6.26 6.98
C ARG A 208 -24.39 7.74 7.18
N TYR A 209 -24.04 8.31 8.33
CA TYR A 209 -24.40 9.67 8.73
C TYR A 209 -23.25 10.63 8.47
N GLY A 210 -23.48 11.71 7.72
CA GLY A 210 -22.44 12.63 7.26
C GLY A 210 -22.58 12.94 5.76
N ASN A 211 -21.50 13.32 5.09
CA ASN A 211 -21.54 13.73 3.67
C ASN A 211 -21.12 12.64 2.66
N ASP A 212 -20.84 11.41 3.09
CA ASP A 212 -20.69 10.29 2.15
C ASP A 212 -21.96 10.12 1.30
N TYR A 213 -21.81 10.10 -0.02
CA TYR A 213 -22.91 9.93 -0.96
C TYR A 213 -23.10 8.44 -1.31
N ARG A 214 -24.22 7.87 -0.83
CA ARG A 214 -24.53 6.43 -0.84
C ARG A 214 -25.67 6.00 -1.77
N PHE A 215 -26.23 6.95 -2.52
CA PHE A 215 -27.49 6.80 -3.28
C PHE A 215 -27.27 6.40 -4.74
N GLY A 216 -26.03 6.22 -5.17
CA GLY A 216 -25.70 5.92 -6.55
C GLY A 216 -24.26 5.52 -6.76
N SER A 217 -23.97 5.09 -7.98
CA SER A 217 -22.68 4.54 -8.40
C SER A 217 -22.09 5.35 -9.54
N LEU A 218 -20.76 5.45 -9.60
CA LEU A 218 -20.07 6.17 -10.69
C LEU A 218 -19.55 5.23 -11.78
N VAL A 219 -19.27 3.98 -11.41
CA VAL A 219 -18.72 2.96 -12.31
C VAL A 219 -19.85 2.09 -12.84
N GLY A 220 -19.81 1.76 -14.13
CA GLY A 220 -20.81 0.89 -14.77
C GLY A 220 -22.13 1.57 -15.12
N VAL A 221 -22.26 2.89 -14.91
CA VAL A 221 -23.44 3.68 -15.29
C VAL A 221 -23.16 4.58 -16.50
N PRO A 222 -24.19 4.99 -17.29
CA PRO A 222 -24.03 5.98 -18.35
C PRO A 222 -23.48 7.32 -17.85
N SER A 223 -22.75 8.05 -18.70
CA SER A 223 -22.15 9.33 -18.33
C SER A 223 -23.16 10.35 -17.79
N ALA A 224 -24.37 10.43 -18.36
CA ALA A 224 -25.41 11.35 -17.86
C ALA A 224 -25.84 11.02 -16.41
N VAL A 225 -25.94 9.72 -16.09
CA VAL A 225 -26.28 9.26 -14.73
C VAL A 225 -25.12 9.51 -13.77
N ARG A 226 -23.87 9.32 -14.23
CA ARG A 226 -22.66 9.67 -13.48
C ARG A 226 -22.65 11.15 -13.09
N GLU A 227 -22.85 12.06 -14.05
CA GLU A 227 -22.89 13.50 -13.80
C GLU A 227 -24.03 13.88 -12.84
N GLN A 228 -25.20 13.24 -12.97
CA GLN A 228 -26.29 13.43 -12.02
C GLN A 228 -25.88 13.05 -10.59
N HIS A 229 -25.28 11.86 -10.38
CA HIS A 229 -24.83 11.44 -9.06
C HIS A 229 -23.72 12.34 -8.49
N LEU A 230 -22.80 12.82 -9.33
CA LEU A 230 -21.77 13.79 -8.95
C LEU A 230 -22.40 15.10 -8.44
N GLN A 231 -23.40 15.63 -9.14
CA GLN A 231 -24.12 16.82 -8.71
C GLN A 231 -24.88 16.58 -7.40
N GLN A 232 -25.59 15.46 -7.29
CA GLN A 232 -26.33 15.12 -6.06
C GLN A 232 -25.39 14.94 -4.85
N ALA A 233 -24.18 14.41 -5.03
CA ALA A 233 -23.16 14.32 -3.99
C ALA A 233 -22.63 15.70 -3.56
N ARG A 234 -22.47 16.62 -4.52
CA ARG A 234 -22.13 18.02 -4.23
C ARG A 234 -23.23 18.68 -3.38
N ASP A 235 -24.49 18.47 -3.76
CA ASP A 235 -25.63 19.02 -3.04
C ASP A 235 -25.78 18.43 -1.63
N ARG A 236 -25.52 17.12 -1.47
CA ARG A 236 -25.49 16.45 -0.15
C ARG A 236 -24.45 17.10 0.77
N THR A 237 -23.27 17.42 0.24
CA THR A 237 -22.22 18.08 1.03
C THR A 237 -22.65 19.49 1.46
N ARG A 238 -23.27 20.26 0.56
CA ARG A 238 -23.85 21.58 0.91
C ARG A 238 -24.94 21.45 1.98
N ALA A 239 -25.84 20.49 1.85
CA ALA A 239 -26.88 20.21 2.85
C ALA A 239 -26.27 19.82 4.22
N TYR A 240 -25.17 19.06 4.22
CA TYR A 240 -24.46 18.72 5.45
C TYR A 240 -23.78 19.94 6.10
N LEU A 241 -23.16 20.83 5.31
CA LEU A 241 -22.60 22.09 5.83
C LEU A 241 -23.69 22.96 6.45
N HIS A 242 -24.86 23.05 5.81
CA HIS A 242 -26.03 23.74 6.37
C HIS A 242 -26.46 23.13 7.70
N PHE A 243 -26.56 21.81 7.77
CA PHE A 243 -26.89 21.08 9.00
C PHE A 243 -25.88 21.39 10.12
N LEU A 244 -24.57 21.35 9.83
CA LEU A 244 -23.55 21.67 10.83
C LEU A 244 -23.66 23.12 11.32
N HIS A 245 -23.91 24.06 10.41
CA HIS A 245 -24.07 25.47 10.74
C HIS A 245 -25.27 25.72 11.68
N THR A 246 -26.37 25.02 11.44
CA THR A 246 -27.62 25.16 12.20
C THR A 246 -27.63 24.40 13.52
N HIS A 247 -26.98 23.23 13.59
CA HIS A 247 -27.11 22.31 14.74
C HIS A 247 -25.84 22.15 15.58
N ALA A 248 -24.67 22.59 15.12
CA ALA A 248 -23.40 22.33 15.80
C ALA A 248 -22.47 23.53 15.92
N THR A 249 -22.27 24.27 14.83
CA THR A 249 -21.25 25.33 14.77
C THR A 249 -21.63 26.43 13.76
N PRO A 250 -22.39 27.44 14.19
CA PRO A 250 -22.77 28.55 13.31
C PRO A 250 -21.57 29.38 12.83
N ASN A 251 -20.41 29.27 13.48
CA ASN A 251 -19.23 30.04 13.08
C ASN A 251 -18.32 29.29 12.09
N CYS A 252 -18.65 28.07 11.67
CA CYS A 252 -17.88 27.40 10.62
C CYS A 252 -18.29 27.90 9.23
N GLN A 253 -17.33 28.43 8.48
CA GLN A 253 -17.55 28.94 7.12
C GLN A 253 -16.72 28.16 6.09
N PRO A 254 -17.27 27.88 4.90
CA PRO A 254 -16.50 27.30 3.80
C PRO A 254 -15.36 28.23 3.35
N ARG A 255 -14.22 27.64 2.98
CA ARG A 255 -13.02 28.36 2.51
C ARG A 255 -12.75 28.07 1.04
N GLY A 256 -13.51 28.74 0.18
CA GLY A 256 -13.42 28.62 -1.27
C GLY A 256 -12.05 28.96 -1.86
N ASP A 257 -11.34 29.90 -1.24
CA ASP A 257 -9.98 30.28 -1.59
C ASP A 257 -8.95 29.16 -1.36
N LEU A 258 -9.26 28.18 -0.49
CA LEU A 258 -8.41 27.01 -0.24
C LEU A 258 -8.77 25.80 -1.11
N THR A 259 -9.88 25.84 -1.85
CA THR A 259 -10.34 24.78 -2.74
C THR A 259 -10.47 25.21 -4.20
N TRP A 260 -10.19 26.49 -4.51
CA TRP A 260 -10.41 27.10 -5.83
C TRP A 260 -11.87 26.94 -6.32
N SER A 261 -12.82 27.16 -5.42
CA SER A 261 -14.26 27.03 -5.69
C SER A 261 -15.07 28.08 -4.91
N ASP A 262 -16.21 28.53 -5.42
CA ASP A 262 -17.02 29.54 -4.73
C ASP A 262 -17.74 29.02 -3.47
N ASP A 263 -17.90 27.70 -3.33
CA ASP A 263 -18.68 27.06 -2.26
C ASP A 263 -17.81 26.31 -1.23
N GLY A 264 -16.49 26.44 -1.30
CA GLY A 264 -15.54 25.76 -0.39
C GLY A 264 -15.44 24.24 -0.57
N LEU A 265 -16.01 23.70 -1.65
CA LEU A 265 -15.94 22.28 -1.98
C LEU A 265 -14.71 22.00 -2.86
N ALA A 266 -14.15 20.79 -2.75
CA ALA A 266 -13.06 20.34 -3.61
C ALA A 266 -13.41 20.46 -5.12
N THR A 267 -12.41 20.46 -5.99
CA THR A 267 -12.66 20.50 -7.45
C THR A 267 -13.17 19.17 -8.00
N VAL A 268 -12.84 18.06 -7.33
CA VAL A 268 -13.28 16.70 -7.64
C VAL A 268 -13.66 15.96 -6.35
N PRO A 269 -14.57 14.97 -6.41
CA PRO A 269 -14.91 14.18 -5.24
C PRO A 269 -13.80 13.20 -4.86
N TYR A 270 -13.74 12.83 -3.59
CA TYR A 270 -12.96 11.70 -3.13
C TYR A 270 -13.69 10.39 -3.49
N ILE A 271 -13.09 9.64 -4.42
CA ILE A 271 -13.57 8.34 -4.88
C ILE A 271 -13.00 7.24 -3.97
N ARG A 272 -13.83 6.30 -3.51
CA ARG A 272 -13.35 5.15 -2.70
C ARG A 272 -13.15 3.87 -3.50
N GLU A 273 -13.89 3.72 -4.60
CA GLU A 273 -13.88 2.50 -5.39
C GLU A 273 -13.88 2.82 -6.88
N ALA A 274 -12.95 2.20 -7.58
CA ALA A 274 -12.84 2.22 -9.02
C ALA A 274 -13.16 0.84 -9.60
N ARG A 275 -13.21 0.76 -10.92
CA ARG A 275 -13.10 -0.51 -11.65
C ARG A 275 -11.73 -1.14 -11.34
N ARG A 276 -11.72 -2.39 -10.89
CA ARG A 276 -10.49 -3.12 -10.50
C ARG A 276 -10.07 -4.10 -11.59
N GLY A 277 -8.83 -4.05 -12.04
CA GLY A 277 -8.32 -4.93 -13.09
C GLY A 277 -8.18 -6.39 -12.64
N ILE A 278 -8.34 -7.33 -13.57
CA ILE A 278 -8.01 -8.74 -13.34
C ILE A 278 -6.49 -8.89 -13.43
N ALA A 279 -5.83 -8.77 -12.27
CA ALA A 279 -4.38 -8.79 -12.15
C ALA A 279 -3.81 -10.20 -11.86
N MET A 280 -2.52 -10.37 -12.12
CA MET A 280 -1.74 -11.59 -11.81
C MET A 280 -1.89 -12.01 -10.34
N LYS A 281 -2.12 -11.04 -9.45
CA LYS A 281 -2.51 -11.25 -8.07
C LYS A 281 -3.75 -10.43 -7.73
N THR A 282 -4.86 -11.09 -7.39
CA THR A 282 -5.95 -10.48 -6.62
C THR A 282 -5.68 -10.67 -5.14
N ILE A 283 -5.59 -9.57 -4.39
CA ILE A 283 -5.35 -9.56 -2.94
C ILE A 283 -6.67 -9.76 -2.20
N ARG A 284 -6.76 -10.80 -1.37
CA ARG A 284 -8.00 -11.25 -0.71
C ARG A 284 -8.02 -10.91 0.78
N HIS A 285 -9.21 -10.94 1.38
CA HIS A 285 -9.45 -10.66 2.79
C HIS A 285 -8.54 -11.46 3.72
N GLU A 286 -8.37 -12.77 3.45
CA GLU A 286 -7.54 -13.68 4.24
C GLU A 286 -6.05 -13.29 4.24
N GLU A 287 -5.63 -12.42 3.33
CA GLU A 287 -4.24 -12.02 3.16
C GLU A 287 -3.87 -10.79 4.00
N ILE A 288 -4.88 -10.08 4.52
CA ILE A 288 -4.67 -8.84 5.28
C ILE A 288 -5.36 -8.83 6.65
N ALA A 289 -6.43 -9.60 6.82
CA ALA A 289 -7.21 -9.57 8.06
C ALA A 289 -6.49 -10.26 9.22
N ALA A 290 -6.47 -9.57 10.37
CA ALA A 290 -5.66 -9.92 11.53
C ALA A 290 -5.95 -11.34 12.07
N GLN A 291 -7.20 -11.79 11.96
CA GLN A 291 -7.66 -13.09 12.46
C GLN A 291 -6.96 -14.31 11.84
N PHE A 292 -6.38 -14.16 10.63
CA PHE A 292 -5.69 -15.26 9.93
C PHE A 292 -4.21 -15.37 10.29
N TYR A 293 -3.67 -14.45 11.10
CA TYR A 293 -2.25 -14.38 11.39
C TYR A 293 -2.01 -14.35 12.89
N LYS A 294 -1.10 -15.19 13.37
CA LYS A 294 -0.51 -15.02 14.71
C LYS A 294 0.59 -13.97 14.70
N SER A 295 1.40 -13.93 13.63
CA SER A 295 2.46 -12.95 13.41
C SER A 295 1.97 -11.50 13.52
N PRO A 296 2.86 -10.54 13.83
CA PRO A 296 2.49 -9.11 13.92
C PRO A 296 2.22 -8.47 12.54
N ARG A 297 2.43 -9.21 11.45
CA ARG A 297 2.13 -8.83 10.07
C ARG A 297 1.10 -9.78 9.47
N ALA A 298 0.42 -9.33 8.42
CA ALA A 298 -0.39 -10.16 7.54
C ALA A 298 0.50 -10.88 6.49
N ALA A 299 -0.06 -11.25 5.34
CA ALA A 299 0.68 -11.91 4.28
C ALA A 299 1.92 -11.10 3.86
N CYS A 300 3.06 -11.79 3.82
CA CYS A 300 4.33 -11.25 3.33
C CYS A 300 4.56 -11.81 1.92
N PHE A 301 4.21 -11.02 0.90
CA PHE A 301 4.37 -11.45 -0.48
C PHE A 301 5.84 -11.42 -0.89
N SER A 302 6.33 -12.51 -1.48
CA SER A 302 7.72 -12.58 -1.93
C SER A 302 8.02 -11.59 -3.07
N ASP A 303 6.99 -11.11 -3.77
CA ASP A 303 7.02 -10.13 -4.84
C ASP A 303 6.55 -8.74 -4.36
N SER A 304 6.64 -8.45 -3.05
CA SER A 304 6.30 -7.16 -2.47
C SER A 304 7.10 -6.00 -3.08
N VAL A 305 6.42 -4.90 -3.39
CA VAL A 305 6.98 -3.64 -3.93
C VAL A 305 6.47 -2.41 -3.16
N GLY A 306 5.87 -2.62 -1.99
CA GLY A 306 5.39 -1.54 -1.14
C GLY A 306 4.69 -2.09 0.09
N LEU A 307 4.30 -1.21 1.01
CA LEU A 307 3.64 -1.57 2.26
C LEU A 307 2.38 -0.74 2.49
N GLY A 308 1.48 -1.29 3.30
CA GLY A 308 0.33 -0.58 3.83
C GLY A 308 0.08 -0.92 5.29
N THR A 309 -0.52 0.06 5.99
CA THR A 309 -0.94 -0.10 7.39
C THR A 309 -2.29 0.58 7.56
N ALA A 310 -3.23 -0.14 8.15
CA ALA A 310 -4.53 0.40 8.54
C ALA A 310 -4.98 -0.33 9.82
N PRO A 311 -5.68 0.36 10.75
CA PRO A 311 -6.18 -0.28 11.96
C PRO A 311 -7.34 -1.25 11.68
N PHE A 312 -8.13 -0.98 10.64
CA PHE A 312 -9.27 -1.79 10.21
C PHE A 312 -9.59 -1.54 8.73
N LEU A 313 -10.40 -2.44 8.16
CA LEU A 313 -11.01 -2.28 6.84
C LEU A 313 -12.02 -1.14 6.87
N ASP A 314 -11.72 -0.01 6.24
CA ASP A 314 -12.63 1.14 6.11
C ASP A 314 -13.67 0.88 4.99
N LEU A 315 -14.41 -0.22 5.14
CA LEU A 315 -15.41 -0.68 4.20
C LEU A 315 -16.72 0.08 4.42
N ARG A 316 -17.25 0.67 3.36
CA ARG A 316 -18.41 1.57 3.42
C ARG A 316 -19.53 1.07 2.54
N GLN A 317 -20.72 0.93 3.12
CA GLN A 317 -21.90 0.43 2.42
C GLN A 317 -22.66 1.55 1.70
N ASN A 318 -23.03 1.31 0.44
CA ASN A 318 -24.03 2.11 -0.27
C ASN A 318 -25.46 1.52 -0.09
N GLN A 319 -26.46 1.98 -0.85
CA GLN A 319 -27.83 1.47 -0.73
C GLN A 319 -28.07 0.09 -1.37
N ALA A 320 -27.05 -0.56 -1.94
CA ALA A 320 -27.20 -1.89 -2.50
C ALA A 320 -27.55 -2.92 -1.42
N ILE A 321 -28.44 -3.84 -1.77
CA ILE A 321 -28.82 -4.97 -0.91
C ILE A 321 -27.75 -6.06 -1.04
N GLY A 322 -27.36 -6.66 0.08
CA GLY A 322 -26.39 -7.76 0.09
C GLY A 322 -24.92 -7.32 0.21
N HIS A 323 -24.65 -6.06 0.57
CA HIS A 323 -23.31 -5.62 0.92
C HIS A 323 -22.74 -6.46 2.07
N VAL A 324 -21.50 -6.91 1.90
CA VAL A 324 -20.77 -7.75 2.85
C VAL A 324 -20.67 -7.08 4.22
N GLN A 325 -20.99 -7.82 5.27
CA GLN A 325 -20.90 -7.33 6.65
C GLN A 325 -19.82 -8.11 7.37
N LEU A 326 -18.73 -7.44 7.72
CA LEU A 326 -17.65 -8.03 8.48
C LEU A 326 -17.87 -7.80 9.97
N HIS A 327 -17.74 -8.87 10.75
CA HIS A 327 -17.66 -8.77 12.20
C HIS A 327 -16.41 -7.95 12.60
N PRO A 328 -16.42 -7.16 13.70
CA PRO A 328 -15.30 -6.28 14.05
C PRO A 328 -13.92 -6.93 14.06
N GLN A 329 -13.81 -8.18 14.54
CA GLN A 329 -12.58 -8.97 14.57
C GLN A 329 -12.09 -9.32 13.15
N ALA A 330 -13.01 -9.61 12.24
CA ALA A 330 -12.70 -9.87 10.83
C ALA A 330 -12.34 -8.58 10.07
N ALA A 331 -12.73 -7.42 10.58
CA ALA A 331 -12.38 -6.12 10.02
C ALA A 331 -11.02 -5.60 10.47
N GLN A 332 -10.40 -6.16 11.52
CA GLN A 332 -9.06 -5.75 11.96
C GLN A 332 -8.01 -6.16 10.93
N VAL A 333 -7.01 -5.29 10.73
CA VAL A 333 -5.96 -5.47 9.72
C VAL A 333 -4.59 -5.42 10.40
N LYS A 334 -3.65 -6.25 9.93
CA LYS A 334 -2.23 -6.17 10.31
C LYS A 334 -1.44 -5.49 9.19
N PRO A 335 -0.24 -4.93 9.46
CA PRO A 335 0.64 -4.44 8.41
C PRO A 335 0.76 -5.44 7.26
N PHE A 336 0.55 -4.95 6.04
CA PHE A 336 0.44 -5.77 4.83
C PHE A 336 1.36 -5.25 3.73
N SER A 337 1.61 -6.09 2.73
CA SER A 337 2.51 -5.80 1.61
C SER A 337 1.75 -5.66 0.30
N LEU A 338 2.25 -4.82 -0.61
CA LEU A 338 1.74 -4.65 -1.97
C LEU A 338 2.49 -5.59 -2.93
N PRO A 339 1.90 -6.70 -3.39
CA PRO A 339 2.53 -7.58 -4.37
C PRO A 339 2.54 -6.91 -5.75
N VAL A 340 3.66 -6.97 -6.46
CA VAL A 340 3.77 -6.42 -7.83
C VAL A 340 2.80 -7.10 -8.79
N GLY A 341 2.44 -8.36 -8.53
CA GLY A 341 1.40 -9.06 -9.30
C GLY A 341 0.04 -8.36 -9.29
N ALA A 342 -0.28 -7.53 -8.29
CA ALA A 342 -1.53 -6.76 -8.27
C ALA A 342 -1.50 -5.55 -9.22
N LEU A 343 -0.32 -5.14 -9.69
CA LEU A 343 -0.13 -4.04 -10.63
C LEU A 343 -0.13 -4.51 -12.09
N VAL A 344 -0.08 -5.81 -12.35
CA VAL A 344 0.09 -6.36 -13.71
C VAL A 344 -1.16 -7.13 -14.14
N PRO A 345 -1.88 -6.70 -15.20
CA PRO A 345 -3.05 -7.41 -15.70
C PRO A 345 -2.68 -8.75 -16.34
N ILE A 346 -3.52 -9.78 -16.18
CA ILE A 346 -3.22 -11.16 -16.66
C ILE A 346 -3.15 -11.24 -18.20
N ALA A 347 -4.09 -10.57 -18.87
CA ALA A 347 -4.36 -10.74 -20.30
C ALA A 347 -3.87 -9.57 -21.17
N THR A 348 -3.32 -8.51 -20.55
CA THR A 348 -2.97 -7.26 -21.25
C THR A 348 -1.53 -6.84 -20.98
N ASP A 349 -0.72 -6.72 -22.04
CA ASP A 349 0.62 -6.14 -22.03
C ASP A 349 0.58 -4.63 -22.27
N GLY A 350 1.69 -3.94 -22.00
CA GLY A 350 1.79 -2.48 -22.17
C GLY A 350 0.98 -1.66 -21.16
N LEU A 351 0.40 -2.29 -20.14
CA LEU A 351 -0.42 -1.65 -19.12
C LEU A 351 0.07 -2.01 -17.70
N ILE A 352 0.08 -1.02 -16.82
CA ILE A 352 0.24 -1.18 -15.37
C ILE A 352 -1.01 -0.65 -14.70
N LEU A 353 -1.62 -1.45 -13.83
CA LEU A 353 -2.72 -1.04 -12.97
C LEU A 353 -2.16 -0.24 -11.79
N SER A 354 -2.75 0.93 -11.50
CA SER A 354 -2.34 1.80 -10.40
C SER A 354 -3.58 2.38 -9.70
N SER A 355 -3.34 3.21 -8.67
CA SER A 355 -4.38 3.78 -7.80
C SER A 355 -5.35 2.68 -7.33
N LYS A 356 -6.65 2.89 -7.49
CA LYS A 356 -7.74 2.02 -7.06
C LYS A 356 -8.05 0.90 -8.07
N SER A 357 -7.34 0.86 -9.20
CA SER A 357 -7.58 -0.09 -10.30
C SER A 357 -6.75 -1.37 -10.18
N ILE A 358 -5.93 -1.50 -9.15
CA ILE A 358 -5.08 -2.68 -8.91
C ILE A 358 -5.92 -3.94 -8.61
N GLY A 359 -5.26 -5.09 -8.59
CA GLY A 359 -5.84 -6.39 -8.24
C GLY A 359 -6.22 -6.51 -6.77
N THR A 360 -7.33 -5.89 -6.37
CA THR A 360 -7.94 -6.02 -5.05
C THR A 360 -9.38 -6.54 -5.17
N THR A 361 -9.95 -6.97 -4.05
CA THR A 361 -11.37 -7.31 -3.92
C THR A 361 -12.10 -6.10 -3.37
N HIS A 362 -13.43 -6.08 -3.41
CA HIS A 362 -14.24 -5.03 -2.79
C HIS A 362 -13.88 -4.83 -1.31
N ILE A 363 -13.59 -5.94 -0.62
CA ILE A 363 -13.14 -5.95 0.78
C ILE A 363 -11.75 -5.34 0.92
N THR A 364 -10.73 -5.85 0.21
CA THR A 364 -9.35 -5.41 0.41
C THR A 364 -9.10 -4.00 -0.14
N ASN A 365 -9.85 -3.59 -1.17
CA ASN A 365 -9.80 -2.22 -1.67
C ASN A 365 -10.01 -1.19 -0.56
N ALA A 366 -10.81 -1.50 0.47
CA ALA A 366 -11.07 -0.61 1.61
C ALA A 366 -9.81 -0.08 2.31
N VAL A 367 -8.67 -0.79 2.22
CA VAL A 367 -7.38 -0.33 2.78
C VAL A 367 -6.34 0.00 1.72
N TYR A 368 -6.38 -0.63 0.55
CA TYR A 368 -5.43 -0.31 -0.53
C TYR A 368 -5.72 1.03 -1.21
N ARG A 369 -6.97 1.51 -1.17
CA ARG A 369 -7.36 2.86 -1.62
C ARG A 369 -7.03 3.96 -0.61
N LEU A 370 -6.50 3.63 0.57
CA LEU A 370 -6.14 4.68 1.53
C LEU A 370 -5.00 5.51 0.94
N PRO A 371 -5.01 6.85 1.09
CA PRO A 371 -4.01 7.71 0.45
C PRO A 371 -2.57 7.27 0.69
N THR A 372 -2.22 6.85 1.91
CA THR A 372 -0.85 6.37 2.21
C THR A 372 -0.46 5.13 1.40
N VAL A 373 -1.40 4.23 1.10
CA VAL A 373 -1.16 3.03 0.29
C VAL A 373 -1.20 3.35 -1.20
N GLU A 374 -2.08 4.27 -1.65
CA GLU A 374 -2.09 4.74 -3.03
C GLU A 374 -0.77 5.41 -3.44
N TRP A 375 -0.11 6.11 -2.53
CA TRP A 375 1.23 6.65 -2.77
C TRP A 375 2.25 5.53 -3.02
N ALA A 376 2.23 4.46 -2.21
CA ALA A 376 3.08 3.30 -2.43
C ALA A 376 2.76 2.59 -3.76
N ILE A 377 1.48 2.51 -4.14
CA ILE A 377 1.04 1.97 -5.45
C ILE A 377 1.59 2.82 -6.60
N GLY A 378 1.51 4.14 -6.50
CA GLY A 378 2.04 5.08 -7.51
C GLY A 378 3.56 4.96 -7.66
N GLU A 379 4.28 4.93 -6.54
CA GLU A 379 5.74 4.75 -6.51
C GLU A 379 6.16 3.42 -7.13
N ALA A 380 5.50 2.32 -6.75
CA ALA A 380 5.76 1.00 -7.30
C ALA A 380 5.44 0.94 -8.81
N SER A 381 4.35 1.57 -9.25
CA SER A 381 3.95 1.63 -10.66
C SER A 381 4.96 2.39 -11.51
N GLY A 382 5.44 3.54 -11.03
CA GLY A 382 6.48 4.32 -11.69
C GLY A 382 7.82 3.57 -11.76
N CYS A 383 8.23 2.91 -10.67
CA CYS A 383 9.42 2.07 -10.64
C CYS A 383 9.33 0.92 -11.64
N LEU A 384 8.19 0.22 -11.68
CA LEU A 384 7.94 -0.89 -12.61
C LEU A 384 7.94 -0.42 -14.07
N ALA A 385 7.30 0.72 -14.37
CA ALA A 385 7.29 1.31 -15.72
C ALA A 385 8.71 1.66 -16.19
N ALA A 386 9.49 2.36 -15.35
CA ALA A 386 10.88 2.69 -15.67
C ALA A 386 11.74 1.44 -15.84
N TRP A 387 11.50 0.40 -15.04
CA TRP A 387 12.21 -0.88 -15.13
C TRP A 387 11.88 -1.64 -16.43
N ALA A 388 10.60 -1.63 -16.83
CA ALA A 388 10.11 -2.20 -18.09
C ALA A 388 10.80 -1.54 -19.30
N LEU A 389 10.77 -0.21 -19.35
CA LEU A 389 11.40 0.57 -20.41
C LEU A 389 12.92 0.33 -20.47
N LYS A 390 13.60 0.31 -19.32
CA LYS A 390 15.04 0.07 -19.26
C LYS A 390 15.45 -1.28 -19.86
N HIS A 391 14.64 -2.32 -19.69
CA HIS A 391 14.94 -3.67 -20.18
C HIS A 391 14.29 -4.00 -21.52
N GLY A 392 13.46 -3.10 -22.07
CA GLY A 392 12.67 -3.39 -23.27
C GLY A 392 11.72 -4.57 -23.10
N LYS A 393 11.23 -4.82 -21.86
CA LYS A 393 10.36 -5.95 -21.51
C LYS A 393 9.01 -5.46 -21.01
N ASN A 394 7.96 -6.26 -21.20
CA ASN A 394 6.66 -5.97 -20.60
C ASN A 394 6.69 -6.22 -19.07
N PRO A 395 5.83 -5.54 -18.29
CA PRO A 395 5.71 -5.75 -16.85
C PRO A 395 5.51 -7.22 -16.48
N HIS A 396 4.69 -7.95 -17.24
CA HIS A 396 4.48 -9.39 -17.04
C HIS A 396 5.80 -10.18 -17.09
N GLU A 397 6.62 -9.97 -18.12
CA GLU A 397 7.90 -10.67 -18.30
C GLU A 397 8.86 -10.37 -17.14
N LEU A 398 8.87 -9.13 -16.64
CA LEU A 398 9.73 -8.72 -15.54
C LEU A 398 9.36 -9.40 -14.22
N ILE A 399 8.07 -9.49 -13.91
CA ILE A 399 7.62 -10.01 -12.60
C ILE A 399 7.66 -11.55 -12.56
N THR A 400 7.62 -12.22 -13.71
CA THR A 400 7.79 -13.68 -13.81
C THR A 400 9.26 -14.12 -13.84
N ASP A 401 10.19 -13.19 -14.12
CA ASP A 401 11.62 -13.44 -14.04
C ASP A 401 12.12 -13.04 -12.64
N MET A 402 12.36 -14.03 -11.79
CA MET A 402 12.78 -13.80 -10.41
C MET A 402 14.07 -12.98 -10.30
N ALA A 403 15.01 -13.08 -11.24
CA ALA A 403 16.22 -12.28 -11.18
C ALA A 403 15.91 -10.80 -11.43
N LEU A 404 15.08 -10.50 -12.43
CA LEU A 404 14.66 -9.13 -12.76
C LEU A 404 13.79 -8.53 -11.66
N LEU A 405 12.90 -9.31 -11.05
CA LEU A 405 12.10 -8.90 -9.91
C LEU A 405 12.98 -8.53 -8.69
N ARG A 406 13.96 -9.38 -8.36
CA ARG A 406 14.88 -9.10 -7.24
C ARG A 406 15.76 -7.87 -7.50
N GLN A 407 16.17 -7.65 -8.75
CA GLN A 407 16.87 -6.43 -9.12
C GLN A 407 15.99 -5.17 -8.98
N LEU A 408 14.70 -5.25 -9.35
CA LEU A 408 13.73 -4.17 -9.13
C LEU A 408 13.57 -3.86 -7.63
N GLN A 409 13.29 -4.86 -6.81
CA GLN A 409 13.15 -4.71 -5.35
C GLN A 409 14.43 -4.17 -4.70
N GLY A 410 15.60 -4.65 -5.13
CA GLY A 410 16.89 -4.12 -4.66
C GLY A 410 17.07 -2.65 -5.02
N LYS A 411 16.69 -2.25 -6.25
CA LYS A 411 16.69 -0.83 -6.64
C LYS A 411 15.74 -0.01 -5.78
N MET A 412 14.51 -0.48 -5.54
CA MET A 412 13.52 0.24 -4.74
C MET A 412 14.01 0.44 -3.30
N THR A 413 14.47 -0.63 -2.66
CA THR A 413 14.97 -0.58 -1.28
C THR A 413 16.24 0.27 -1.15
N ARG A 414 17.13 0.29 -2.15
CA ARG A 414 18.27 1.23 -2.17
C ARG A 414 17.86 2.70 -2.18
N HIS A 415 16.66 3.01 -2.70
CA HIS A 415 16.07 4.35 -2.65
C HIS A 415 15.23 4.58 -1.39
N GLY A 416 15.31 3.71 -0.38
CA GLY A 416 14.59 3.85 0.89
C GLY A 416 13.14 3.37 0.84
N ILE A 417 12.70 2.72 -0.24
CA ILE A 417 11.32 2.24 -0.37
C ILE A 417 11.16 0.93 0.41
N PRO A 418 10.30 0.88 1.44
CA PRO A 418 10.11 -0.33 2.24
C PRO A 418 9.24 -1.34 1.49
N ILE A 419 9.64 -2.60 1.52
CA ILE A 419 8.91 -3.73 0.91
C ILE A 419 8.61 -4.85 1.92
N PHE A 420 9.12 -4.71 3.15
CA PHE A 420 8.89 -5.61 4.26
C PHE A 420 8.78 -4.81 5.56
N SER A 421 7.70 -5.00 6.34
CA SER A 421 7.46 -4.15 7.51
C SER A 421 8.39 -4.49 8.68
N PHE A 422 9.26 -3.54 9.01
CA PHE A 422 9.98 -3.45 10.27
C PHE A 422 9.71 -2.09 10.92
N ASP A 423 9.64 -2.04 12.26
CA ASP A 423 9.39 -0.80 13.02
C ASP A 423 10.64 -0.23 13.70
N ASP A 424 11.79 -0.90 13.57
CA ASP A 424 13.08 -0.53 14.16
C ASP A 424 14.21 -0.34 13.12
N VAL A 425 13.87 -0.30 11.82
CA VAL A 425 14.83 -0.06 10.72
C VAL A 425 14.33 1.13 9.89
N PRO A 426 14.89 2.33 10.09
CA PRO A 426 14.48 3.51 9.33
C PRO A 426 14.98 3.42 7.88
N HIS A 427 14.32 4.16 6.98
CA HIS A 427 14.58 4.13 5.53
C HIS A 427 15.99 4.63 5.14
N ASP A 428 16.64 5.38 6.03
CA ASP A 428 18.01 5.88 5.90
C ASP A 428 19.06 5.00 6.62
N ASP A 429 18.68 3.84 7.17
CA ASP A 429 19.64 2.89 7.73
C ASP A 429 20.59 2.40 6.61
N PRO A 430 21.92 2.40 6.83
CA PRO A 430 22.90 1.98 5.82
C PRO A 430 22.75 0.52 5.36
N ASP A 431 22.06 -0.31 6.16
CA ASP A 431 21.73 -1.71 5.85
C ASP A 431 20.25 -1.88 5.47
N PHE A 432 19.51 -0.81 5.17
CA PHE A 432 18.09 -0.89 4.82
C PHE A 432 17.84 -1.83 3.63
N GLU A 433 18.56 -1.64 2.52
CA GLU A 433 18.50 -2.51 1.34
C GLU A 433 18.75 -4.00 1.66
N PRO A 434 19.90 -4.40 2.26
CA PRO A 434 20.14 -5.81 2.57
C PRO A 434 19.13 -6.38 3.58
N ILE A 435 18.68 -5.62 4.57
CA ILE A 435 17.68 -6.06 5.55
C ILE A 435 16.35 -6.36 4.85
N GLN A 436 15.83 -5.41 4.07
CA GLN A 436 14.57 -5.53 3.35
C GLN A 436 14.60 -6.69 2.35
N MET A 437 15.69 -6.82 1.58
CA MET A 437 15.85 -7.87 0.57
C MET A 437 15.97 -9.27 1.18
N MET A 438 16.76 -9.45 2.24
CA MET A 438 16.84 -10.75 2.92
C MET A 438 15.51 -11.12 3.58
N ALA A 439 14.74 -10.13 4.04
CA ALA A 439 13.41 -10.38 4.61
C ALA A 439 12.37 -10.79 3.55
N VAL A 440 12.28 -10.08 2.42
CA VAL A 440 11.34 -10.42 1.33
C VAL A 440 11.66 -11.76 0.66
N MET A 441 12.95 -12.15 0.67
CA MET A 441 13.41 -13.47 0.23
C MET A 441 13.18 -14.58 1.27
N ALA A 442 12.55 -14.25 2.40
CA ALA A 442 12.32 -15.12 3.55
C ALA A 442 13.61 -15.73 4.13
N VAL A 443 14.77 -15.13 3.92
CA VAL A 443 16.05 -15.58 4.50
C VAL A 443 16.11 -15.22 5.99
N VAL A 444 15.59 -14.06 6.34
CA VAL A 444 15.44 -13.58 7.73
C VAL A 444 14.02 -13.09 7.99
N GLY A 445 13.58 -13.12 9.25
CA GLY A 445 12.27 -12.59 9.69
C GLY A 445 12.43 -11.54 10.79
N SER A 446 11.44 -11.37 11.66
CA SER A 446 11.61 -10.57 12.90
C SER A 446 12.66 -11.19 13.82
N GLY A 447 13.23 -10.38 14.71
CA GLY A 447 14.16 -10.82 15.75
C GLY A 447 13.48 -11.60 16.88
N CYS A 448 12.20 -11.32 17.14
CA CYS A 448 11.35 -12.01 18.11
C CYS A 448 10.04 -12.46 17.46
N GLU A 449 9.43 -13.49 18.05
CA GLU A 449 8.02 -13.80 17.80
C GLU A 449 7.18 -12.61 18.29
N ASP A 450 6.12 -12.27 17.54
CA ASP A 450 5.16 -11.20 17.88
C ASP A 450 5.61 -9.74 17.78
N THR A 451 6.84 -9.43 17.34
CA THR A 451 7.27 -8.03 17.08
C THR A 451 7.54 -7.74 15.60
N LEU A 452 7.40 -6.48 15.20
CA LEU A 452 7.85 -6.01 13.90
C LEU A 452 9.36 -5.68 13.90
N GLN A 453 10.10 -6.01 14.96
CA GLN A 453 11.50 -5.59 15.08
C GLN A 453 12.42 -6.55 14.35
N PHE A 454 13.37 -6.01 13.59
CA PHE A 454 14.48 -6.76 13.00
C PHE A 454 15.61 -7.03 14.02
N CYS A 455 15.79 -6.16 15.01
CA CYS A 455 16.83 -6.19 16.03
C CYS A 455 18.26 -6.20 15.43
N PRO A 456 18.68 -5.14 14.72
CA PRO A 456 19.90 -5.17 13.89
C PRO A 456 21.19 -5.40 14.68
N GLU A 457 21.27 -4.93 15.93
CA GLU A 457 22.47 -5.03 16.77
C GLU A 457 22.59 -6.35 17.54
N VAL A 458 21.53 -7.17 17.57
CA VAL A 458 21.51 -8.40 18.36
C VAL A 458 22.44 -9.45 17.72
N ALA A 459 23.24 -10.10 18.58
CA ALA A 459 24.12 -11.18 18.16
C ALA A 459 23.32 -12.42 17.74
N VAL A 460 23.76 -13.11 16.69
CA VAL A 460 23.08 -14.31 16.18
C VAL A 460 23.68 -15.59 16.74
N SER A 461 22.81 -16.51 17.15
CA SER A 461 23.23 -17.81 17.68
C SER A 461 23.71 -18.76 16.57
N ARG A 462 24.53 -19.75 16.95
CA ARG A 462 25.02 -20.80 16.04
C ARG A 462 23.89 -21.56 15.36
N ALA A 463 22.84 -21.91 16.11
CA ALA A 463 21.66 -22.58 15.56
C ALA A 463 20.92 -21.72 14.53
N MET A 464 20.75 -20.42 14.81
CA MET A 464 20.08 -19.49 13.89
C MET A 464 20.84 -19.37 12.57
N VAL A 465 22.17 -19.15 12.62
CA VAL A 465 23.00 -19.09 11.42
C VAL A 465 22.94 -20.41 10.66
N ALA A 466 22.94 -21.56 11.35
CA ALA A 466 22.85 -22.86 10.68
C ALA A 466 21.56 -23.02 9.87
N VAL A 467 20.41 -22.70 10.46
CA VAL A 467 19.10 -22.73 9.79
C VAL A 467 19.08 -21.78 8.59
N ILE A 468 19.60 -20.57 8.76
CA ILE A 468 19.66 -19.56 7.69
C ILE A 468 20.53 -20.03 6.52
N LEU A 469 21.72 -20.58 6.77
CA LEU A 469 22.61 -21.03 5.70
C LEU A 469 22.05 -22.22 4.92
N VAL A 470 21.44 -23.20 5.61
CA VAL A 470 20.78 -24.34 4.94
C VAL A 470 19.66 -23.86 4.04
N LYS A 471 18.82 -22.94 4.51
CA LYS A 471 17.74 -22.34 3.72
C LYS A 471 18.29 -21.51 2.56
N PHE A 472 19.26 -20.65 2.82
CA PHE A 472 19.81 -19.70 1.85
C PHE A 472 20.56 -20.39 0.70
N PHE A 473 21.31 -21.45 1.01
CA PHE A 473 22.01 -22.25 0.00
C PHE A 473 21.16 -23.38 -0.57
N ASN A 474 19.92 -23.55 -0.08
CA ASN A 474 19.00 -24.63 -0.48
C ASN A 474 19.68 -26.01 -0.40
N LEU A 475 20.33 -26.28 0.74
CA LEU A 475 21.07 -27.53 0.96
C LEU A 475 20.10 -28.69 1.22
N ALA A 476 20.45 -29.89 0.76
CA ALA A 476 19.69 -31.09 1.04
C ALA A 476 19.76 -31.44 2.54
N THR A 477 18.61 -31.40 3.21
CA THR A 477 18.52 -31.58 4.66
C THR A 477 18.88 -33.01 5.08
N MET A 478 19.75 -33.14 6.09
CA MET A 478 20.14 -34.39 6.72
C MET A 478 19.49 -34.54 8.10
N THR A 479 18.95 -35.72 8.39
CA THR A 479 18.36 -36.08 9.70
C THR A 479 18.78 -37.49 10.10
N PRO A 480 20.05 -37.70 10.50
CA PRO A 480 20.52 -39.01 10.94
C PRO A 480 19.71 -39.50 12.16
N VAL A 481 19.63 -40.82 12.32
CA VAL A 481 18.94 -41.43 13.48
C VAL A 481 19.76 -41.24 14.75
N VAL A 482 21.08 -41.38 14.64
CA VAL A 482 22.01 -41.10 15.74
C VAL A 482 22.51 -39.66 15.59
N PRO A 483 22.23 -38.76 16.55
CA PRO A 483 22.66 -37.37 16.46
C PRO A 483 24.17 -37.25 16.63
N THR A 484 24.79 -36.35 15.86
CA THR A 484 26.21 -36.03 15.98
C THR A 484 26.49 -35.28 17.28
N PHE A 485 25.57 -34.39 17.69
CA PHE A 485 25.73 -33.54 18.86
C PHE A 485 24.68 -33.84 19.93
N HIS A 486 25.12 -34.05 21.17
CA HIS A 486 24.22 -34.42 22.25
C HIS A 486 23.33 -33.26 22.76
N ASP A 487 23.71 -32.01 22.44
CA ASP A 487 23.00 -30.78 22.84
C ASP A 487 22.07 -30.24 21.75
N VAL A 488 21.94 -30.96 20.62
CA VAL A 488 20.98 -30.67 19.54
C VAL A 488 20.34 -32.00 19.11
N LEU A 489 19.18 -32.33 19.68
CA LEU A 489 18.55 -33.65 19.50
C LEU A 489 17.33 -33.60 18.56
N PRO A 490 17.07 -34.69 17.80
CA PRO A 490 15.89 -34.80 16.94
C PRO A 490 14.60 -34.66 17.75
N GLY A 491 13.63 -33.91 17.23
CA GLY A 491 12.35 -33.66 17.90
C GLY A 491 12.42 -32.77 19.14
N LYS A 492 13.62 -32.44 19.65
CA LYS A 492 13.79 -31.55 20.82
C LYS A 492 14.31 -30.16 20.47
N HIS A 493 15.11 -30.03 19.40
CA HIS A 493 15.64 -28.74 18.97
C HIS A 493 15.30 -28.48 17.50
N GLY A 494 14.65 -27.35 17.21
CA GLY A 494 14.20 -26.99 15.85
C GLY A 494 15.32 -26.76 14.81
N ALA A 495 16.58 -26.78 15.24
CA ALA A 495 17.74 -26.59 14.36
C ALA A 495 18.46 -27.92 14.06
N TYR A 496 17.99 -29.05 14.60
CA TYR A 496 18.63 -30.36 14.47
C TYR A 496 19.05 -30.67 13.04
N ALA A 497 18.07 -30.64 12.12
CA ALA A 497 18.31 -30.98 10.74
C ALA A 497 19.31 -30.02 10.07
N ALA A 498 19.26 -28.72 10.40
CA ALA A 498 20.18 -27.74 9.83
C ALA A 498 21.61 -27.91 10.36
N VAL A 499 21.78 -28.22 11.64
CA VAL A 499 23.08 -28.47 12.26
C VAL A 499 23.74 -29.72 11.67
N GLU A 500 22.98 -30.82 11.56
CA GLU A 500 23.47 -32.07 10.94
C GLU A 500 23.82 -31.87 9.47
N THR A 501 23.02 -31.08 8.74
CA THR A 501 23.28 -30.74 7.32
C THR A 501 24.59 -29.97 7.16
N LEU A 502 24.83 -28.94 7.98
CA LEU A 502 26.07 -28.16 7.87
C LEU A 502 27.30 -28.95 8.32
N TYR A 503 27.16 -29.80 9.34
CA TYR A 503 28.25 -30.67 9.80
C TYR A 503 28.63 -31.70 8.74
N SER A 504 27.65 -32.44 8.20
CA SER A 504 27.87 -33.43 7.13
C SER A 504 28.42 -32.82 5.84
N SER A 505 28.08 -31.56 5.56
CA SER A 505 28.62 -30.80 4.43
C SER A 505 30.03 -30.22 4.70
N GLY A 506 30.61 -30.46 5.88
CA GLY A 506 31.91 -29.93 6.30
C GLY A 506 31.94 -28.42 6.55
N ILE A 507 30.79 -27.74 6.50
CA ILE A 507 30.67 -26.28 6.63
C ILE A 507 30.82 -25.86 8.09
N ALA A 508 30.11 -26.53 8.99
CA ALA A 508 30.11 -26.23 10.42
C ALA A 508 30.78 -27.34 11.24
N GLU A 509 31.43 -26.96 12.34
CA GLU A 509 32.07 -27.87 13.28
C GLU A 509 31.52 -27.62 14.69
N GLY A 510 31.61 -28.63 15.56
CA GLY A 510 31.28 -28.51 16.98
C GLY A 510 32.31 -27.70 17.76
N ILE A 511 32.04 -27.48 19.05
CA ILE A 511 32.98 -26.83 20.00
C ILE A 511 33.79 -27.83 20.83
N GLY A 512 33.78 -29.11 20.43
CA GLY A 512 34.39 -30.23 21.15
C GLY A 512 33.44 -30.95 22.11
N ARG A 513 33.84 -32.15 22.57
CA ARG A 513 33.06 -33.02 23.48
C ARG A 513 31.63 -33.29 22.99
N ASP A 514 31.48 -33.55 21.69
CA ASP A 514 30.20 -33.86 21.04
C ASP A 514 29.11 -32.78 21.23
N ARG A 515 29.56 -31.51 21.32
CA ARG A 515 28.68 -30.33 21.47
C ARG A 515 28.72 -29.41 20.28
N PHE A 516 27.54 -28.92 19.89
CA PHE A 516 27.39 -27.84 18.94
C PHE A 516 27.27 -26.46 19.62
N ALA A 517 26.75 -26.39 20.85
CA ALA A 517 26.40 -25.14 21.56
C ALA A 517 25.46 -24.22 20.76
N PRO A 518 24.20 -24.64 20.52
CA PRO A 518 23.27 -23.96 19.61
C PRO A 518 22.95 -22.52 20.00
N ASN A 519 22.92 -22.20 21.29
CA ASN A 519 22.56 -20.88 21.82
C ASN A 519 23.75 -19.91 21.93
N LEU A 520 24.98 -20.39 21.73
CA LEU A 520 26.16 -19.52 21.78
C LEU A 520 26.17 -18.59 20.55
N PRO A 521 26.44 -17.29 20.72
CA PRO A 521 26.65 -16.39 19.60
C PRO A 521 27.79 -16.85 18.69
N VAL A 522 27.59 -16.71 17.38
CA VAL A 522 28.64 -16.97 16.37
C VAL A 522 29.62 -15.80 16.36
N THR A 523 30.92 -16.05 16.29
CA THR A 523 31.91 -15.00 16.03
C THR A 523 32.02 -14.68 14.54
N ARG A 524 32.42 -13.45 14.18
CA ARG A 524 32.65 -13.07 12.77
C ARG A 524 33.64 -13.99 12.06
N SER A 525 34.72 -14.39 12.74
CA SER A 525 35.70 -15.37 12.24
C SER A 525 35.09 -16.74 11.96
N THR A 526 34.25 -17.27 12.85
CA THR A 526 33.55 -18.55 12.64
C THR A 526 32.62 -18.45 11.43
N PHE A 527 31.84 -17.38 11.35
CA PHE A 527 30.93 -17.16 10.22
C PHE A 527 31.67 -16.99 8.89
N ALA A 528 32.78 -16.25 8.88
CA ALA A 528 33.66 -16.11 7.73
C ALA A 528 34.19 -17.46 7.24
N MET A 529 34.58 -18.33 8.16
CA MET A 529 35.00 -19.69 7.83
C MET A 529 33.87 -20.49 7.18
N TRP A 530 32.66 -20.45 7.75
CA TRP A 530 31.50 -21.16 7.18
C TRP A 530 31.19 -20.67 5.77
N ILE A 531 31.14 -19.36 5.54
CA ILE A 531 30.90 -18.79 4.21
C ILE A 531 32.02 -19.14 3.22
N ARG A 532 33.29 -19.10 3.64
CA ARG A 532 34.43 -19.49 2.78
C ARG A 532 34.33 -20.94 2.34
N LYS A 533 33.86 -21.84 3.20
CA LYS A 533 33.62 -23.25 2.86
C LYS A 533 32.40 -23.43 1.96
N SER A 534 31.36 -22.59 2.10
CA SER A 534 30.15 -22.68 1.27
C SER A 534 30.29 -22.07 -0.12
N VAL A 535 30.95 -20.91 -0.25
CA VAL A 535 31.04 -20.11 -1.49
C VAL A 535 32.39 -19.37 -1.58
N PRO A 536 33.51 -20.07 -1.77
CA PRO A 536 34.86 -19.48 -1.76
C PRO A 536 35.05 -18.38 -2.82
N GLU A 537 34.35 -18.48 -3.96
CA GLU A 537 34.45 -17.58 -5.11
C GLU A 537 33.95 -16.15 -4.84
N VAL A 538 32.98 -15.99 -3.93
CA VAL A 538 32.41 -14.67 -3.57
C VAL A 538 32.80 -14.22 -2.16
N TYR A 539 33.55 -15.03 -1.42
CA TYR A 539 33.94 -14.78 -0.03
C TYR A 539 34.62 -13.42 0.16
N ALA A 540 35.66 -13.12 -0.64
CA ALA A 540 36.43 -11.88 -0.51
C ALA A 540 35.54 -10.64 -0.64
N THR A 541 34.62 -10.68 -1.60
CA THR A 541 33.67 -9.60 -1.88
C THR A 541 32.62 -9.45 -0.78
N ALA A 542 32.09 -10.56 -0.29
CA ALA A 542 31.10 -10.59 0.79
C ALA A 542 31.68 -9.99 2.09
N PHE A 543 32.92 -10.31 2.43
CA PHE A 543 33.59 -9.87 3.66
C PHE A 543 34.43 -8.59 3.56
N HIS A 544 34.51 -7.94 2.39
CA HIS A 544 35.35 -6.73 2.18
C HIS A 544 35.23 -5.64 3.26
N LYS A 545 34.09 -5.51 3.95
CA LYS A 545 33.84 -4.50 5.01
C LYS A 545 33.58 -5.09 6.40
N ILE A 546 33.82 -6.38 6.62
CA ILE A 546 33.57 -7.06 7.90
C ILE A 546 34.84 -7.83 8.30
N PRO A 547 35.52 -7.43 9.40
CA PRO A 547 36.71 -8.13 9.86
C PRO A 547 36.36 -9.55 10.34
N ALA A 548 37.21 -10.52 10.00
CA ALA A 548 37.10 -11.89 10.50
C ALA A 548 37.80 -12.01 11.87
N ASP A 549 37.15 -11.48 12.91
CA ASP A 549 37.69 -11.42 14.28
C ASP A 549 36.85 -12.24 15.29
N ALA A 550 37.19 -12.14 16.58
CA ALA A 550 36.50 -12.85 17.66
C ALA A 550 35.21 -12.14 18.15
N THR A 551 34.83 -11.00 17.58
CA THR A 551 33.59 -10.31 17.96
C THR A 551 32.37 -11.11 17.50
N TYR A 552 31.29 -11.04 18.27
CA TYR A 552 30.05 -11.71 17.91
C TYR A 552 29.42 -11.08 16.66
N LEU A 553 28.97 -11.93 15.75
CA LEU A 553 28.27 -11.55 14.53
C LEU A 553 26.91 -10.95 14.88
N ARG A 554 26.66 -9.72 14.43
CA ARG A 554 25.34 -9.06 14.57
C ARG A 554 24.39 -9.47 13.44
N ARG A 555 23.08 -9.40 13.67
CA ARG A 555 22.06 -9.65 12.63
C ARG A 555 22.27 -8.82 11.37
N ARG A 556 22.57 -7.51 11.50
CA ARG A 556 22.84 -6.64 10.34
C ARG A 556 24.04 -7.12 9.51
N GLU A 557 25.06 -7.67 10.16
CA GLU A 557 26.28 -8.13 9.49
C GLU A 557 26.03 -9.44 8.74
N LEU A 558 25.26 -10.35 9.35
CA LEU A 558 24.78 -11.58 8.70
C LEU A 558 24.07 -11.23 7.38
N VAL A 559 23.06 -10.36 7.41
CA VAL A 559 22.30 -10.02 6.20
C VAL A 559 23.14 -9.27 5.18
N ARG A 560 24.08 -8.41 5.59
CA ARG A 560 24.99 -7.71 4.68
C ARG A 560 25.84 -8.69 3.87
N VAL A 561 26.37 -9.74 4.50
CA VAL A 561 27.16 -10.79 3.83
C VAL A 561 26.28 -11.59 2.86
N LEU A 562 25.13 -12.09 3.32
CA LEU A 562 24.23 -12.90 2.50
C LEU A 562 23.66 -12.12 1.32
N TYR A 563 23.40 -10.82 1.50
CA TYR A 563 22.94 -9.97 0.42
C TYR A 563 24.00 -9.80 -0.68
N LYS A 564 25.26 -9.58 -0.33
CA LYS A 564 26.35 -9.50 -1.31
C LYS A 564 26.56 -10.80 -2.10
N ILE A 565 26.39 -11.95 -1.45
CA ILE A 565 26.39 -13.25 -2.12
C ILE A 565 25.22 -13.32 -3.12
N SER A 566 24.04 -12.83 -2.73
CA SER A 566 22.86 -12.78 -3.59
C SER A 566 23.06 -11.88 -4.81
N LEU A 567 23.67 -10.69 -4.65
CA LEU A 567 23.96 -9.77 -5.75
C LEU A 567 24.83 -10.43 -6.84
N SER A 568 25.86 -11.16 -6.41
CA SER A 568 26.76 -11.88 -7.32
C SER A 568 26.00 -12.92 -8.18
N ARG A 569 25.00 -13.58 -7.59
CA ARG A 569 24.11 -14.53 -8.31
C ARG A 569 23.12 -13.84 -9.25
N LEU A 570 22.74 -12.60 -8.93
CA LEU A 570 21.80 -11.79 -9.72
C LEU A 570 22.46 -11.03 -10.89
N ARG A 571 23.75 -11.28 -11.18
CA ARG A 571 24.56 -10.52 -12.15
C ARG A 571 24.55 -9.01 -11.85
N VAL A 572 24.51 -8.65 -10.58
CA VAL A 572 24.69 -7.28 -10.11
C VAL A 572 26.07 -7.21 -9.48
N ASP A 573 26.85 -6.22 -9.88
CA ASP A 573 28.15 -5.97 -9.27
C ASP A 573 27.96 -5.74 -7.76
N PRO A 574 28.54 -6.56 -6.89
CA PRO A 574 28.32 -6.50 -5.45
C PRO A 574 29.00 -5.30 -4.76
N VAL A 575 29.86 -4.56 -5.46
CA VAL A 575 30.55 -3.35 -4.98
C VAL A 575 29.85 -2.10 -5.53
N THR A 576 29.61 -2.05 -6.85
CA THR A 576 29.02 -0.88 -7.50
C THR A 576 27.49 -0.93 -7.58
N GLN A 577 26.90 -2.09 -7.29
CA GLN A 577 25.46 -2.37 -7.38
C GLN A 577 24.86 -2.10 -8.77
N LYS A 578 25.69 -2.02 -9.80
CA LYS A 578 25.27 -1.90 -11.20
C LYS A 578 24.96 -3.28 -11.77
N THR A 579 23.87 -3.39 -12.52
CA THR A 579 23.60 -4.58 -13.32
C THR A 579 24.74 -4.79 -14.31
N ILE A 580 25.35 -5.97 -14.28
CA ILE A 580 26.34 -6.40 -15.26
C ILE A 580 25.56 -6.81 -16.50
N LEU A 581 25.43 -5.89 -17.45
CA LEU A 581 24.88 -6.20 -18.77
C LEU A 581 25.92 -7.02 -19.52
N ASN A 582 25.51 -8.14 -20.11
CA ASN A 582 26.35 -8.85 -21.08
C ASN A 582 26.62 -7.89 -22.25
N VAL A 583 27.83 -7.34 -22.32
CA VAL A 583 28.40 -6.88 -23.58
C VAL A 583 28.85 -8.15 -24.29
N ASN A 584 27.94 -8.75 -25.07
CA ASN A 584 28.19 -9.63 -26.23
C ASN A 584 27.01 -10.59 -26.45
N THR A 585 26.21 -10.28 -27.47
CA THR A 585 25.78 -11.26 -28.48
C THR A 585 25.71 -10.49 -29.80
N HIS A 586 26.61 -10.84 -30.72
CA HIS A 586 26.58 -10.45 -32.13
C HIS A 586 25.31 -10.97 -32.82
#